data_AF-A0A937MM78-F1
#
_entry.id   AF-A0A937MM78-F1
#
_cell.length_a   1.000
_cell.length_b   1.000
_cell.length_c   1.000
_cell.angle_alpha   90.00
_cell.angle_beta   90.00
_cell.angle_gamma   90.00
#
_symmetry.space_group_name_H-M   'P 1'
#
loop_
_entity.id
_entity.type
_entity.pdbx_description
1 polymer ?
#
loop_
_entity_poly.entity_id
_entity_poly.type
_entity_poly.pdbx_seq_one_letter_code
_entity_poly.pdbx_strand_id
1 'polypeptide(L)'
;IAAGKILQGLIGLDKMLAQLTITFPLNKKDVHTHNRTIHSLLFTLWARQILELTPSFEAITLKQARQFFDLLRAGDEKAPYQMLGFEEVFVKDFMVSASGFEPEDTASLKDTLVLIWQEFCQEYDWVDVNALDPRFSKYVLIRS
;
A
#
# COMPACT_ATOMS: atom_id res chain seq x y z
N ILE A 1 22.37 -3.16 5.83
CA ILE A 1 22.00 -2.23 4.74
C ILE A 1 22.79 -0.94 4.95
N ALA A 2 23.51 -0.44 3.94
CA ALA A 2 24.27 0.80 4.08
C ALA A 2 23.31 1.98 4.23
N ALA A 3 23.53 2.87 5.21
CA ALA A 3 22.62 3.96 5.57
C ALA A 3 22.22 4.87 4.37
N GLY A 4 23.09 5.01 3.36
CA GLY A 4 22.81 5.77 2.15
C GLY A 4 21.64 5.21 1.32
N LYS A 5 21.48 3.88 1.24
CA LYS A 5 20.37 3.26 0.51
C LYS A 5 19.02 3.50 1.18
N ILE A 6 19.00 3.51 2.52
CA ILE A 6 17.77 3.80 3.28
C ILE A 6 17.35 5.26 3.04
N LEU A 7 18.32 6.19 3.04
CA LEU A 7 18.04 7.60 2.81
C LEU A 7 17.51 7.85 1.39
N GLN A 8 18.10 7.23 0.37
CA GLN A 8 17.62 7.35 -1.01
C GLN A 8 16.21 6.76 -1.20
N GLY A 9 15.92 5.62 -0.59
CA GLY A 9 14.57 5.03 -0.58
C GLY A 9 13.53 5.97 0.02
N LEU A 10 13.86 6.61 1.15
CA LEU A 10 12.99 7.61 1.80
C LEU A 10 12.76 8.84 0.92
N ILE A 11 13.79 9.34 0.24
CA ILE A 11 13.67 10.48 -0.69
C ILE A 11 12.75 10.10 -1.87
N GLY A 12 12.93 8.91 -2.43
CA GLY A 12 12.07 8.39 -3.50
C GLY A 12 10.61 8.32 -3.07
N LEU A 13 10.35 7.76 -1.88
CA LEU A 13 9.01 7.68 -1.30
C LEU A 13 8.39 9.06 -1.05
N ASP A 14 9.15 10.02 -0.51
CA ASP A 14 8.67 11.37 -0.23
C ASP A 14 8.26 12.10 -1.52
N LYS A 15 9.11 12.04 -2.55
CA LYS A 15 8.80 12.61 -3.87
C LYS A 15 7.57 11.94 -4.50
N MET A 16 7.47 10.61 -4.39
CA MET A 16 6.33 9.84 -4.89
C MET A 16 5.02 10.27 -4.19
N LEU A 17 5.04 10.37 -2.87
CA LEU A 17 3.89 10.84 -2.09
C LEU A 17 3.52 12.29 -2.43
N ALA A 18 4.50 13.17 -2.66
CA ALA A 18 4.24 14.53 -3.11
C ALA A 18 3.48 14.54 -4.45
N GLN A 19 3.87 13.69 -5.41
CA GLN A 19 3.14 13.54 -6.69
C GLN A 19 1.72 13.00 -6.48
N LEU A 20 1.58 11.93 -5.70
CA LEU A 20 0.27 11.32 -5.43
C LEU A 20 -0.69 12.28 -4.73
N THR A 21 -0.21 13.13 -3.83
CA THR A 21 -1.05 14.10 -3.10
C THR A 21 -1.45 15.31 -3.95
N ILE A 22 -0.75 15.60 -5.06
CA ILE A 22 -1.21 16.55 -6.08
C ILE A 22 -2.41 15.98 -6.82
N THR A 23 -2.36 14.70 -7.20
CA THR A 23 -3.45 14.02 -7.92
C THR A 23 -4.64 13.69 -7.00
N PHE A 24 -4.36 13.25 -5.77
CA PHE A 24 -5.32 12.80 -4.79
C PHE A 24 -5.15 13.62 -3.50
N PRO A 25 -5.80 14.79 -3.37
CA PRO A 25 -5.58 15.66 -2.23
C PRO A 25 -5.97 14.99 -0.91
N LEU A 26 -5.09 15.09 0.08
CA LEU A 26 -5.37 14.61 1.44
C LEU A 26 -6.45 15.49 2.09
N ASN A 27 -7.55 14.87 2.49
CA ASN A 27 -8.55 15.54 3.31
C ASN A 27 -8.05 15.69 4.74
N LYS A 28 -7.77 16.94 5.14
CA LYS A 28 -7.25 17.29 6.49
C LYS A 28 -8.16 16.86 7.63
N LYS A 29 -9.47 16.71 7.38
CA LYS A 29 -10.43 16.27 8.40
C LYS A 29 -10.22 14.82 8.82
N ASP A 30 -9.64 14.00 7.95
CA ASP A 30 -9.47 12.56 8.19
C ASP A 30 -8.11 12.21 8.79
N VAL A 31 -7.22 13.20 8.98
CA VAL A 31 -5.88 13.05 9.55
C VAL A 31 -5.93 12.71 11.04
N HIS A 32 -7.00 13.09 11.74
CA HIS A 32 -7.12 12.96 13.19
C HIS A 32 -7.72 11.64 13.68
N THR A 33 -8.28 10.82 12.79
CA THR A 33 -9.13 9.68 13.20
C THR A 33 -8.41 8.33 13.17
N HIS A 34 -7.27 8.21 12.49
CA HIS A 34 -6.52 6.96 12.37
C HIS A 34 -5.02 7.25 12.43
N ASN A 35 -4.24 6.33 13.02
CA ASN A 35 -2.78 6.40 13.01
C ASN A 35 -2.27 6.15 11.58
N ARG A 36 -2.37 7.18 10.72
CA ARG A 36 -2.06 7.11 9.30
C ARG A 36 -0.55 7.04 9.11
N THR A 37 -0.05 5.84 8.89
CA THR A 37 1.32 5.62 8.41
C THR A 37 1.37 5.77 6.90
N ILE A 38 2.56 6.01 6.33
CA ILE A 38 2.78 6.00 4.87
C ILE A 38 2.26 4.69 4.27
N HIS A 39 2.57 3.56 4.89
CA HIS A 39 2.05 2.25 4.50
C HIS A 39 0.52 2.23 4.40
N SER A 40 -0.17 2.71 5.43
CA SER A 40 -1.64 2.73 5.45
C SER A 40 -2.24 3.54 4.31
N LEU A 41 -1.60 4.64 3.93
CA LEU A 41 -2.05 5.50 2.83
C LEU A 41 -1.85 4.83 1.47
N LEU A 42 -0.67 4.25 1.25
CA LEU A 42 -0.33 3.58 -0.02
C LEU A 42 -1.27 2.41 -0.30
N PHE A 43 -1.39 1.49 0.66
CA PHE A 43 -2.24 0.31 0.48
C PHE A 43 -3.73 0.65 0.46
N THR A 44 -4.19 1.72 1.14
CA THR A 44 -5.59 2.17 1.00
C THR A 44 -5.86 2.75 -0.38
N LEU A 45 -4.97 3.59 -0.90
CA LEU A 45 -5.10 4.12 -2.26
C LEU A 45 -5.11 2.97 -3.28
N TRP A 46 -4.18 2.04 -3.15
CA TRP A 46 -4.05 0.91 -4.05
C TRP A 46 -5.25 -0.06 -3.95
N ALA A 47 -5.72 -0.37 -2.75
CA ALA A 47 -6.93 -1.18 -2.56
C ALA A 47 -8.15 -0.56 -3.26
N ARG A 48 -8.29 0.77 -3.22
CA ARG A 48 -9.35 1.46 -3.96
C ARG A 48 -9.19 1.33 -5.46
N GLN A 49 -7.97 1.41 -5.99
CA GLN A 49 -7.70 1.19 -7.42
C GLN A 49 -8.03 -0.24 -7.85
N ILE A 50 -7.58 -1.24 -7.09
CA ILE A 50 -7.84 -2.67 -7.35
C ILE A 50 -9.35 -2.99 -7.28
N LEU A 51 -10.08 -2.34 -6.37
CA LEU A 51 -11.53 -2.50 -6.24
C LEU A 51 -12.34 -1.59 -7.20
N GLU A 52 -11.68 -0.91 -8.14
CA GLU A 52 -12.31 0.01 -9.09
C GLU A 52 -13.15 1.13 -8.43
N LEU A 53 -12.78 1.52 -7.20
CA LEU A 53 -13.36 2.65 -6.48
C LEU A 53 -12.68 3.95 -6.91
N THR A 54 -13.33 5.10 -6.67
CA THR A 54 -12.70 6.41 -6.86
C THR A 54 -11.39 6.48 -6.06
N PRO A 55 -10.22 6.65 -6.69
CA PRO A 55 -8.95 6.65 -5.98
C PRO A 55 -8.86 7.82 -5.00
N SER A 56 -8.55 7.52 -3.74
CA SER A 56 -8.38 8.51 -2.68
C SER A 56 -7.69 7.88 -1.47
N PHE A 57 -7.40 8.69 -0.46
CA PHE A 57 -6.89 8.24 0.84
C PHE A 57 -7.99 8.02 1.89
N GLU A 58 -9.24 7.90 1.45
CA GLU A 58 -10.36 7.62 2.34
C GLU A 58 -10.41 6.14 2.70
N ALA A 59 -10.65 5.86 3.98
CA ALA A 59 -10.81 4.51 4.49
C ALA A 59 -11.89 3.74 3.72
N ILE A 60 -11.61 2.47 3.43
CA ILE A 60 -12.56 1.55 2.81
C ILE A 60 -13.40 0.88 3.90
N THR A 61 -14.60 0.40 3.54
CA THR A 61 -15.44 -0.37 4.48
C THR A 61 -14.82 -1.74 4.78
N LEU A 62 -15.18 -2.35 5.90
CA LEU A 62 -14.75 -3.72 6.21
C LEU A 62 -15.10 -4.71 5.09
N LYS A 63 -16.27 -4.56 4.45
CA LYS A 63 -16.67 -5.39 3.31
C LYS A 63 -15.69 -5.23 2.13
N GLN A 64 -15.32 -4.01 1.79
CA GLN A 64 -14.36 -3.72 0.72
C GLN A 64 -12.97 -4.26 1.07
N ALA A 65 -12.53 -4.13 2.33
CA ALA A 65 -11.27 -4.71 2.76
C ALA A 65 -11.24 -6.23 2.57
N ARG A 66 -12.32 -6.93 2.95
CA ARG A 66 -12.44 -8.38 2.71
C ARG A 66 -12.35 -8.71 1.23
N GLN A 67 -13.10 -8.00 0.38
CA GLN A 67 -13.04 -8.17 -1.08
C GLN A 67 -11.63 -7.94 -1.64
N PHE A 68 -10.92 -6.95 -1.14
CA PHE A 68 -9.53 -6.69 -1.54
C PHE A 68 -8.62 -7.86 -1.20
N PHE A 69 -8.68 -8.38 0.03
CA PHE A 69 -7.89 -9.56 0.43
C PHE A 69 -8.31 -10.83 -0.32
N ASP A 70 -9.60 -11.01 -0.61
CA ASP A 70 -10.08 -12.14 -1.42
C ASP A 70 -9.51 -12.10 -2.85
N LEU A 71 -9.40 -10.90 -3.44
CA LEU A 71 -8.75 -10.70 -4.74
C LEU A 71 -7.24 -11.00 -4.68
N LEU A 72 -6.53 -10.47 -3.68
CA LEU A 72 -5.10 -10.70 -3.52
C LEU A 72 -4.76 -12.18 -3.34
N ARG A 73 -5.66 -12.93 -2.70
CA ARG A 73 -5.50 -14.34 -2.35
C ARG A 73 -6.20 -15.27 -3.33
N ALA A 74 -6.67 -14.76 -4.48
CA ALA A 74 -7.34 -15.57 -5.47
C ALA A 74 -6.39 -16.66 -5.99
N GLY A 75 -6.62 -17.91 -5.55
CA GLY A 75 -5.76 -19.06 -5.86
C GLY A 75 -4.96 -19.60 -4.66
N ASP A 76 -4.92 -18.88 -3.54
CA ASP A 76 -4.33 -19.36 -2.29
C ASP A 76 -5.42 -19.98 -1.39
N GLU A 77 -5.52 -21.31 -1.39
CA GLU A 77 -6.58 -22.03 -0.65
C GLU A 77 -6.40 -21.99 0.88
N LYS A 78 -5.17 -21.75 1.37
CA LYS A 78 -4.84 -21.74 2.79
C LYS A 78 -3.60 -20.90 3.09
N ALA A 79 -3.48 -20.48 4.34
CA ALA A 79 -2.27 -19.83 4.85
C ALA A 79 -1.04 -20.76 4.76
N PRO A 80 0.18 -20.21 4.60
CA PRO A 80 0.47 -18.78 4.41
C PRO A 80 0.07 -18.30 3.00
N TYR A 81 -0.76 -17.26 2.93
CA TYR A 81 -1.21 -16.68 1.67
C TYR A 81 -0.02 -16.02 0.97
N GLN A 82 0.28 -16.43 -0.27
CA GLN A 82 1.44 -15.98 -1.02
C GLN A 82 1.16 -14.69 -1.81
N MET A 83 -0.10 -14.45 -2.18
CA MET A 83 -0.54 -13.27 -2.94
C MET A 83 0.27 -13.07 -4.24
N LEU A 84 0.55 -14.19 -4.93
CA LEU A 84 1.48 -14.24 -6.06
C LEU A 84 1.05 -13.31 -7.20
N GLY A 85 2.03 -12.63 -7.80
CA GLY A 85 1.83 -11.73 -8.94
C GLY A 85 1.41 -10.30 -8.58
N PHE A 86 0.90 -10.06 -7.37
CA PHE A 86 0.48 -8.72 -6.95
C PHE A 86 1.64 -7.80 -6.56
N GLU A 87 2.83 -8.34 -6.24
CA GLU A 87 4.05 -7.54 -6.04
C GLU A 87 4.35 -6.68 -7.28
N GLU A 88 4.38 -7.31 -8.46
CA GLU A 88 4.70 -6.64 -9.72
C GLU A 88 3.65 -5.58 -10.07
N VAL A 89 2.38 -5.87 -9.79
CA VAL A 89 1.27 -4.93 -10.00
C VAL A 89 1.41 -3.72 -9.07
N PHE A 90 1.58 -3.96 -7.76
CA PHE A 90 1.78 -2.91 -6.77
C PHE A 90 2.94 -2.00 -7.13
N VAL A 91 4.11 -2.58 -7.40
CA VAL A 91 5.31 -1.83 -7.78
C VAL A 91 5.06 -1.04 -9.06
N LYS A 92 4.51 -1.67 -10.10
CA LYS A 92 4.25 -1.01 -11.39
C LYS A 92 3.33 0.20 -11.23
N ASP A 93 2.23 0.05 -10.48
CA ASP A 93 1.23 1.10 -10.30
C ASP A 93 1.83 2.34 -9.63
N PHE A 94 2.67 2.16 -8.61
CA PHE A 94 3.33 3.28 -7.94
C PHE A 94 4.50 3.87 -8.74
N MET A 95 5.22 3.04 -9.50
CA MET A 95 6.31 3.51 -10.35
C MET A 95 5.87 4.46 -11.48
N VAL A 96 4.58 4.50 -11.85
CA VAL A 96 4.03 5.51 -12.77
C VAL A 96 4.27 6.93 -12.25
N SER A 97 4.21 7.13 -10.94
CA SER A 97 4.44 8.44 -10.31
C SER A 97 5.92 8.84 -10.20
N ALA A 98 6.84 7.92 -10.52
CA ALA A 98 8.28 8.18 -10.57
C ALA A 98 8.76 8.70 -11.94
N SER A 99 7.83 9.02 -12.86
CA SER A 99 8.17 9.57 -14.16
C SER A 99 8.97 10.88 -14.01
N GLY A 100 10.19 10.90 -14.56
CA GLY A 100 11.10 12.04 -14.46
C GLY A 100 12.01 12.05 -13.24
N PHE A 101 12.04 10.96 -12.45
CA PHE A 101 13.05 10.80 -11.39
C PHE A 101 14.40 10.42 -12.00
N GLU A 102 15.48 10.73 -11.27
CA GLU A 102 16.81 10.25 -11.63
C GLU A 102 16.85 8.71 -11.59
N PRO A 103 17.69 8.05 -12.41
CA PRO A 103 17.74 6.59 -12.46
C PRO A 103 18.04 5.93 -11.10
N GLU A 104 18.89 6.56 -10.29
CA GLU A 104 19.26 6.07 -8.95
C GLU A 104 18.09 6.17 -7.95
N ASP A 105 17.34 7.27 -7.99
CA ASP A 105 16.13 7.47 -7.18
C ASP A 105 15.03 6.49 -7.60
N THR A 106 14.90 6.26 -8.91
CA THR A 106 13.93 5.32 -9.51
C THR A 106 14.22 3.89 -9.05
N ALA A 107 15.48 3.46 -9.10
CA ALA A 107 15.89 2.14 -8.64
C ALA A 107 15.68 1.97 -7.12
N SER A 108 16.07 2.98 -6.33
CA SER A 108 15.90 2.95 -4.87
C SER A 108 14.43 2.91 -4.46
N LEU A 109 13.58 3.67 -5.15
CA LEU A 109 12.14 3.65 -4.93
C LEU A 109 11.55 2.28 -5.24
N LYS A 110 11.93 1.67 -6.38
CA LYS A 110 11.47 0.33 -6.74
C LYS A 110 11.83 -0.70 -5.66
N ASP A 111 13.08 -0.73 -5.22
CA ASP A 111 13.55 -1.64 -4.17
C ASP A 111 12.77 -1.41 -2.85
N THR A 112 12.47 -0.14 -2.55
CA THR A 112 11.69 0.24 -1.35
C THR A 112 10.24 -0.22 -1.46
N LEU A 113 9.60 -0.10 -2.62
CA LEU A 113 8.23 -0.58 -2.84
C LEU A 113 8.14 -2.11 -2.73
N VAL A 114 9.14 -2.83 -3.24
CA VAL A 114 9.24 -4.29 -3.06
C VAL A 114 9.34 -4.66 -1.58
N LEU A 115 10.17 -3.95 -0.82
CA LEU A 115 10.28 -4.19 0.62
C LEU A 115 8.95 -3.93 1.36
N ILE A 116 8.29 -2.82 1.04
CA ILE A 116 6.97 -2.47 1.60
C ILE A 116 5.94 -3.56 1.30
N TRP A 117 5.94 -4.10 0.09
CA TRP A 117 5.07 -5.22 -0.28
C TRP A 117 5.37 -6.49 0.54
N GLN A 118 6.64 -6.84 0.69
CA GLN A 118 7.04 -8.01 1.48
C GLN A 118 6.66 -7.88 2.95
N GLU A 119 6.83 -6.70 3.55
CA GLU A 119 6.41 -6.42 4.92
C GLU A 119 4.87 -6.51 5.08
N PHE A 120 4.11 -6.09 4.07
CA PHE A 120 2.66 -6.29 4.03
C PHE A 120 2.30 -7.77 3.98
N CYS A 121 2.90 -8.55 3.08
CA CYS A 121 2.65 -9.99 3.01
C CYS A 121 2.97 -10.69 4.34
N GLN A 122 4.09 -10.36 4.99
CA GLN A 122 4.45 -10.92 6.30
C GLN A 122 3.45 -10.60 7.42
N GLU A 123 2.75 -9.47 7.33
CA GLU A 123 1.72 -9.12 8.32
C GLU A 123 0.41 -9.89 8.10
N TYR A 124 0.10 -10.27 6.85
CA TYR A 124 -1.22 -10.81 6.47
C TYR A 124 -1.19 -12.24 5.91
N ASP A 125 -0.04 -12.87 5.77
CA ASP A 125 0.11 -14.25 5.28
C ASP A 125 -0.62 -15.28 6.16
N TRP A 126 -0.66 -15.08 7.48
CA TRP A 126 -1.35 -15.95 8.43
C TRP A 126 -2.72 -15.43 8.90
N VAL A 127 -3.15 -14.25 8.42
CA VAL A 127 -4.38 -13.60 8.91
C VAL A 127 -5.56 -14.00 8.03
N ASP A 128 -6.50 -14.77 8.59
CA ASP A 128 -7.77 -15.08 7.92
C ASP A 128 -8.57 -13.80 7.63
N VAL A 129 -9.18 -13.71 6.44
CA VAL A 129 -9.97 -12.54 6.01
C VAL A 129 -11.15 -12.26 6.97
N ASN A 130 -11.67 -13.29 7.62
CA ASN A 130 -12.75 -13.17 8.60
C ASN A 130 -12.27 -12.65 9.95
N ALA A 131 -10.97 -12.79 10.25
CA ALA A 131 -10.32 -12.28 11.45
C ALA A 131 -9.82 -10.82 11.29
N LEU A 132 -10.03 -10.20 10.11
CA LEU A 132 -9.72 -8.78 9.91
C LEU A 132 -10.53 -7.91 10.86
N ASP A 133 -9.82 -7.24 11.78
CA ASP A 133 -10.37 -6.25 12.68
C ASP A 133 -9.89 -4.85 12.26
N PRO A 134 -10.81 -3.91 11.97
CA PRO A 134 -10.47 -2.53 11.61
C PRO A 134 -9.50 -1.84 12.57
N ARG A 135 -9.55 -2.17 13.86
CA ARG A 135 -8.74 -1.54 14.92
C ARG A 135 -7.28 -1.98 14.89
N PHE A 136 -7.00 -3.14 14.30
CA PHE A 136 -5.66 -3.73 14.26
C PHE A 136 -5.07 -3.75 12.84
N SER A 137 -5.81 -3.23 11.85
CA SER A 137 -5.32 -3.14 10.48
C SER A 137 -4.22 -2.08 10.37
N LYS A 138 -2.98 -2.52 10.19
CA LYS A 138 -1.80 -1.64 10.09
C LYS A 138 -1.64 -1.01 8.71
N TYR A 139 -1.99 -1.74 7.66
CA TYR A 139 -1.71 -1.33 6.28
C TYR A 139 -2.95 -0.86 5.51
N VAL A 140 -4.17 -1.18 5.94
CA VAL A 140 -5.38 -0.72 5.26
C VAL A 140 -6.23 0.08 6.22
N LEU A 141 -6.62 1.30 5.84
CA LEU A 141 -7.55 2.11 6.62
C LEU A 141 -8.96 1.55 6.43
N ILE A 142 -9.52 1.00 7.50
CA ILE A 142 -10.83 0.36 7.48
C ILE A 142 -11.79 1.14 8.38
N ARG A 143 -12.94 1.53 7.83
CA ARG A 143 -14.06 2.06 8.60
C ARG A 143 -15.08 0.95 8.88
N SER A 144 -15.61 0.97 10.10
CA SER A 144 -16.76 0.16 10.54
C SER A 144 -18.05 0.64 9.91
#